data_AF-A0A4J1ZGF3-F1
#
_entry.id   AF-A0A4J1ZGF3-F1
#
_cell.length_a   1.000
_cell.length_b   1.000
_cell.length_c   1.000
_cell.angle_alpha   90.00
_cell.angle_beta   90.00
_cell.angle_gamma   90.00
#
_symmetry.space_group_name_H-M   'P 1'
#
loop_
_entity.id
_entity.type
_entity.pdbx_description
1 polymer ?
#
loop_
_entity_poly.entity_id
_entity_poly.type
_entity_poly.pdbx_seq_one_letter_code
_entity_poly.pdbx_strand_id
1 'polypeptide(L)'
;MKEEKKAIVLGADNAYMDKVETTLKSLCVHHYNLKFYVFNDDLPREWFQLMEKRLETLNSEIDSSILKGYRLPFEGLSYAAFLGILFQSM
;
A
#
# COMPACT_ATOMS: atom_id res chain seq x y z
N MET A 1 -14.10 19.76 11.58
CA MET A 1 -12.73 19.25 11.79
C MET A 1 -12.56 18.06 10.87
N LYS A 2 -11.50 18.01 10.03
CA LYS A 2 -11.21 16.80 9.25
C LYS A 2 -10.70 15.74 10.22
N GLU A 3 -11.39 14.61 10.29
CA GLU A 3 -10.99 13.49 11.12
C GLU A 3 -9.68 12.90 10.58
N GLU A 4 -8.69 12.68 11.45
CA GLU A 4 -7.37 12.22 11.03
C GLU A 4 -7.44 10.77 10.54
N LYS A 5 -6.93 10.52 9.31
CA LYS A 5 -6.96 9.18 8.71
C LYS A 5 -5.88 8.29 9.31
N LYS A 6 -6.23 7.03 9.62
CA LYS A 6 -5.24 6.05 10.07
C LYS A 6 -4.40 5.58 8.88
N ALA A 7 -3.09 5.80 8.96
CA ALA A 7 -2.16 5.41 7.91
C ALA A 7 -1.82 3.91 8.00
N ILE A 8 -1.92 3.21 6.86
CA ILE A 8 -1.50 1.82 6.68
C ILE A 8 -0.48 1.78 5.54
N VAL A 9 0.63 1.10 5.75
CA VAL A 9 1.71 0.98 4.77
C VAL A 9 1.82 -0.47 4.31
N LEU A 10 1.85 -0.69 3.00
CA LEU A 10 2.01 -1.99 2.37
C LEU A 10 3.20 -1.94 1.41
N GLY A 11 3.90 -3.06 1.27
CA GLY A 11 4.95 -3.24 0.26
C GLY A 11 4.64 -4.47 -0.57
N ALA A 12 4.56 -4.29 -1.89
CA ALA A 12 4.22 -5.38 -2.80
C ALA A 12 4.78 -5.12 -4.20
N ASP A 13 5.15 -6.21 -4.85
CA ASP A 13 5.38 -6.27 -6.29
C ASP A 13 4.11 -6.78 -7.02
N ASN A 14 4.11 -6.77 -8.35
CA ASN A 14 2.96 -7.15 -9.16
C ASN A 14 2.48 -8.59 -8.90
N ALA A 15 3.35 -9.52 -8.51
CA ALA A 15 2.95 -10.89 -8.17
C ALA A 15 2.12 -10.98 -6.88
N TYR A 16 2.08 -9.92 -6.08
CA TYR A 16 1.31 -9.81 -4.84
C TYR A 16 0.11 -8.87 -4.95
N MET A 17 -0.21 -8.34 -6.14
CA MET A 17 -1.33 -7.41 -6.36
C MET A 17 -2.66 -7.91 -5.78
N ASP A 18 -3.04 -9.16 -6.04
CA ASP A 18 -4.27 -9.77 -5.53
C ASP A 18 -4.29 -9.86 -3.98
N LYS A 19 -3.12 -10.02 -3.36
CA LYS A 19 -2.96 -10.06 -1.90
C LYS A 19 -3.09 -8.67 -1.30
N VAL A 20 -2.57 -7.64 -1.98
CA VAL A 20 -2.83 -6.24 -1.61
C VAL A 20 -4.33 -5.96 -1.64
N GLU A 21 -5.01 -6.30 -2.74
CA GLU A 21 -6.46 -6.09 -2.85
C GLU A 21 -7.25 -6.82 -1.75
N THR A 22 -6.89 -8.08 -1.45
CA THR A 22 -7.50 -8.84 -0.36
C THR A 22 -7.30 -8.17 1.00
N THR A 23 -6.11 -7.63 1.24
CA THR A 23 -5.77 -6.92 2.49
C THR A 23 -6.53 -5.60 2.62
N LEU A 24 -6.66 -4.84 1.54
CA LEU A 24 -7.47 -3.63 1.51
C LEU A 24 -8.93 -3.97 1.89
N LYS A 25 -9.51 -4.99 1.25
CA LYS A 25 -10.89 -5.42 1.52
C LYS A 25 -11.10 -5.83 2.97
N SER A 26 -10.22 -6.67 3.53
CA SER A 26 -10.37 -7.15 4.91
C SER A 26 -10.27 -6.02 5.93
N LEU A 27 -9.40 -5.03 5.71
CA LEU A 27 -9.30 -3.84 6.56
C LEU A 27 -10.52 -2.94 6.44
N CYS A 28 -10.96 -2.69 5.20
CA CYS A 28 -12.10 -1.82 4.90
C CYS A 28 -13.45 -2.37 5.37
N VAL A 29 -13.57 -3.69 5.60
CA VAL A 29 -14.78 -4.28 6.21
C VAL A 29 -14.93 -3.88 7.69
N HIS A 30 -13.83 -3.62 8.39
CA HIS A 30 -13.84 -3.32 9.83
C HIS A 30 -13.54 -1.86 10.17
N HIS A 31 -12.96 -1.11 9.22
CA HIS A 31 -12.49 0.25 9.45
C HIS A 31 -12.82 1.16 8.27
N TYR A 32 -13.21 2.40 8.59
CA TYR A 32 -13.39 3.50 7.65
C TYR A 32 -12.30 4.55 7.89
N ASN A 33 -12.19 5.54 6.99
CA ASN A 33 -11.24 6.65 7.15
C ASN A 33 -9.76 6.21 7.20
N LEU A 34 -9.37 5.28 6.31
CA LEU A 34 -8.00 4.77 6.19
C LEU A 34 -7.22 5.50 5.09
N LYS A 35 -5.90 5.62 5.27
CA LYS A 35 -4.99 6.06 4.21
C LYS A 35 -3.93 5.01 3.95
N PHE A 36 -3.97 4.41 2.77
CA PHE A 36 -3.06 3.36 2.34
C PHE A 36 -1.89 3.94 1.54
N TYR A 37 -0.68 3.51 1.87
CA TYR A 37 0.52 3.76 1.07
C TYR A 37 1.05 2.43 0.57
N VAL A 38 1.12 2.26 -0.76
CA VAL A 38 1.65 1.03 -1.37
C VAL A 38 2.99 1.32 -2.02
N PHE A 39 4.04 0.79 -1.38
CA PHE A 39 5.39 0.75 -1.93
C PHE A 39 5.48 -0.34 -2.99
N ASN A 40 5.78 0.07 -4.22
CA ASN A 40 5.83 -0.82 -5.39
C ASN A 40 6.75 -0.25 -6.47
N ASP A 41 7.29 -1.13 -7.31
CA ASP A 41 8.06 -0.78 -8.51
C ASP A 41 7.29 -1.01 -9.82
N ASP A 42 6.29 -1.90 -9.80
CA ASP A 42 5.72 -2.51 -11.01
C ASP A 42 4.19 -2.69 -10.98
N LEU A 43 3.48 -2.14 -9.99
CA LEU A 43 2.01 -2.20 -9.99
C LEU A 43 1.42 -1.23 -11.04
N PRO A 44 0.42 -1.66 -11.84
CA PRO A 44 -0.17 -0.81 -12.87
C PRO A 44 -0.88 0.43 -12.29
N ARG A 45 -0.73 1.59 -12.96
CA ARG A 45 -1.43 2.82 -12.57
C ARG A 45 -2.95 2.66 -12.62
N GLU A 46 -3.45 1.92 -13.61
CA GLU A 46 -4.88 1.66 -13.81
C GLU A 46 -5.48 0.89 -12.64
N TRP A 47 -4.68 0.00 -12.01
CA TRP A 47 -5.09 -0.69 -10.80
C TRP A 47 -5.25 0.27 -9.63
N PHE A 48 -4.32 1.22 -9.45
CA PHE A 48 -4.46 2.28 -8.43
C PHE A 48 -5.69 3.14 -8.65
N GLN A 49 -5.96 3.58 -9.88
CA GLN A 49 -7.16 4.37 -10.21
C GLN A 49 -8.45 3.61 -9.88
N LEU A 50 -8.48 2.30 -10.15
CA LEU A 50 -9.61 1.45 -9.78
C LEU A 50 -9.77 1.37 -8.25
N MET A 51 -8.67 1.24 -7.50
CA MET A 51 -8.71 1.18 -6.04
C MET A 51 -9.11 2.52 -5.41
N GLU A 52 -8.60 3.65 -5.90
CA GLU A 52 -8.99 5.00 -5.46
C GLU A 52 -10.50 5.16 -5.51
N LYS A 53 -11.12 4.87 -6.67
CA LYS A 53 -12.58 4.95 -6.83
C LYS A 53 -13.35 4.06 -5.87
N ARG A 54 -12.82 2.87 -5.55
CA ARG A 54 -13.46 1.95 -4.59
C ARG A 54 -13.36 2.50 -3.16
N LEU A 55 -12.21 3.04 -2.78
CA LEU A 55 -11.93 3.53 -1.42
C LEU A 55 -12.59 4.88 -1.10
N GLU A 56 -12.83 5.72 -2.10
CA GLU A 56 -13.57 6.99 -1.95
C GLU A 56 -14.92 6.79 -1.23
N THR A 57 -15.62 5.68 -1.55
CA THR A 57 -16.91 5.34 -0.93
C THR A 57 -16.83 5.09 0.59
N LEU A 58 -15.63 4.83 1.09
CA LEU A 58 -15.33 4.54 2.50
C LEU A 58 -14.57 5.69 3.19
N ASN A 59 -14.54 6.87 2.54
CA ASN A 59 -13.69 8.00 2.93
C ASN A 59 -12.23 7.55 3.14
N SER A 60 -11.76 6.62 2.32
CA SER A 60 -10.41 6.06 2.40
C SER A 60 -9.62 6.40 1.13
N GLU A 61 -8.30 6.42 1.25
CA GLU A 61 -7.39 6.86 0.18
C GLU A 61 -6.30 5.83 -0.04
N ILE A 62 -5.76 5.74 -1.26
CA ILE A 62 -4.60 4.93 -1.60
C ILE A 62 -3.64 5.76 -2.44
N ASP A 63 -2.36 5.75 -2.09
CA ASP A 63 -1.31 6.43 -2.82
C ASP A 63 -0.23 5.42 -3.24
N SER A 64 0.15 5.45 -4.53
CA SER A 64 1.35 4.75 -5.00
C SER A 64 2.58 5.53 -4.54
N SER A 65 3.34 4.97 -3.61
CA SER A 65 4.60 5.55 -3.20
C SER A 65 5.73 4.77 -3.86
N ILE A 66 6.34 5.36 -4.89
CA ILE A 66 7.65 4.88 -5.34
C ILE A 66 8.63 5.40 -4.30
N LEU A 67 9.40 4.52 -3.64
CA LEU A 67 10.50 4.99 -2.80
C LEU A 67 11.56 5.65 -3.70
N LYS A 68 11.42 6.93 -4.02
CA LYS A 68 12.40 7.67 -4.80
C LYS A 68 13.73 7.65 -4.05
N GLY A 69 14.67 6.83 -4.52
CA GLY A 69 16.01 6.68 -3.95
C GLY A 69 16.27 5.36 -3.20
N TYR A 70 15.27 4.51 -2.98
CA TYR A 70 15.52 3.15 -2.46
C TYR A 70 15.41 2.13 -3.59
N ARG A 71 16.46 1.34 -3.74
CA ARG A 71 16.41 0.09 -4.50
C ARG A 71 16.48 -1.06 -3.53
N LEU A 72 15.72 -2.10 -3.82
CA LEU A 72 15.91 -3.39 -3.18
C LEU A 72 17.40 -3.76 -3.30
N PRO A 73 18.07 -4.14 -2.21
CA PRO A 73 19.50 -4.45 -2.24
C PRO A 73 19.84 -5.64 -3.17
N PHE A 74 18.86 -6.47 -3.54
CA PHE A 74 18.97 -7.50 -4.57
C PHE A 74 17.62 -7.79 -5.23
N GLU A 75 17.63 -8.22 -6.50
CA GLU A 75 16.44 -8.48 -7.36
C GLU A 75 15.49 -9.58 -6.85
N GLY A 76 15.84 -10.28 -5.76
CA GLY A 76 15.02 -11.33 -5.16
C GLY A 76 14.43 -10.97 -3.79
N LEU A 77 14.67 -9.76 -3.27
CA LEU A 77 14.12 -9.35 -1.97
C LEU A 77 12.72 -8.79 -2.17
N SER A 78 11.71 -9.42 -1.58
CA SER A 78 10.37 -8.83 -1.57
C SER A 78 10.34 -7.55 -0.71
N TYR A 79 9.57 -6.55 -1.14
CA TYR A 79 9.25 -5.37 -0.33
C TYR A 79 8.75 -5.73 1.08
N ALA A 80 8.05 -6.85 1.26
CA ALA A 80 7.61 -7.33 2.56
C ALA A 80 8.79 -7.66 3.50
N ALA A 81 9.84 -8.32 2.99
CA ALA A 81 11.04 -8.63 3.74
C ALA A 81 11.86 -7.37 4.04
N PHE A 82 11.89 -6.43 3.11
CA PHE A 82 12.63 -5.18 3.26
C PHE A 82 12.00 -4.19 4.24
N LEU A 83 10.67 -3.99 4.16
CA LEU A 83 9.97 -3.11 5.10
C LEU A 83 10.10 -3.60 6.55
N GLY A 84 10.10 -4.93 6.76
CA GLY A 84 10.39 -5.51 8.06
C GLY A 84 11.75 -5.11 8.64
N ILE A 85 12.80 -5.03 7.81
CA ILE A 85 14.15 -4.62 8.22
C ILE A 85 14.21 -3.10 8.51
N LEU A 86 13.58 -2.28 7.66
CA LEU A 86 13.65 -0.82 7.76
C LEU A 86 12.98 -0.30 9.04
N PHE A 87 11.83 -0.87 9.43
CA PHE A 87 11.10 -0.46 10.63
C PHE A 87 11.66 -1.04 11.94
N GLN A 88 12.50 -2.08 11.90
CA GLN A 88 13.21 -2.59 13.09
C GLN A 88 14.45 -1.75 13.41
N SER A 89 14.94 -0.95 12.46
CA SER A 89 16.17 -0.17 12.56
C SER A 89 15.93 1.30 12.93
N MET A 90 14.67 1.67 13.22
CA MET A 90 14.24 3.00 13.65
C MET A 90 13.73 2.98 15.10
#